data_AF-A0A444U0F9-F1
#
_entry.id   AF-A0A444U0F9-F1
#
_cell.length_a   1.000
_cell.length_b   1.000
_cell.length_c   1.000
_cell.angle_alpha   90.00
_cell.angle_beta   90.00
_cell.angle_gamma   90.00
#
_symmetry.space_group_name_H-M   'P 1'
#
loop_
_entity.id
_entity.type
_entity.pdbx_description
1 polymer ?
#
loop_
_entity_poly.entity_id
_entity_poly.type
_entity_poly.pdbx_seq_one_letter_code
_entity_poly.pdbx_strand_id
1 'polypeptide(L)'
;MYIMPTATVYLHYDFTSYADGLKDKKAVESVKEKCKGMLVQMAHQSRARLPANISILEKLDMLHPKEALSQLKISITTIAQEFQVVCQDIGETEKQWSNLTNKTWGKTGNESSLWFEVYEDRDAAGDSWFGHVAQLALTTLALPVSNAAVERTVSTVTIIKTKLRNRLQCKTLESLLQVKYCLEWRGQDCRSFHPTPQILQKFNSNMYNITKKQDCLEAPLWKPKPCPKETGSKLAILQPEGKYFTWLLNTDILIPP
;
A
#
# COMPACT_ATOMS: atom_id res chain seq x y z
N MET A 1 -1.06 -14.64 -19.37
CA MET A 1 -1.36 -15.26 -18.06
C MET A 1 -1.57 -16.76 -18.29
N TYR A 2 -0.64 -17.61 -17.85
CA TYR A 2 -0.77 -19.06 -18.01
C TYR A 2 -1.63 -19.59 -16.87
N ILE A 3 -2.89 -19.90 -17.14
CA ILE A 3 -3.80 -20.46 -16.14
C ILE A 3 -3.42 -21.94 -16.02
N MET A 4 -2.86 -22.34 -14.87
CA MET A 4 -2.47 -23.73 -14.63
C MET A 4 -3.74 -24.60 -14.65
N PRO A 5 -3.79 -25.67 -15.46
CA PRO A 5 -4.88 -26.63 -15.41
C PRO A 5 -5.05 -27.18 -13.99
N THR A 6 -6.28 -27.22 -13.50
CA THR A 6 -6.59 -27.75 -12.15
C THR A 6 -6.19 -29.22 -11.97
N ALA A 7 -5.92 -29.94 -13.06
CA ALA A 7 -5.44 -31.32 -13.06
C ALA A 7 -3.92 -31.44 -12.80
N THR A 8 -3.15 -30.36 -12.86
CA THR A 8 -1.68 -30.36 -12.75
C THR A 8 -1.17 -29.61 -11.51
N VAL A 9 -2.01 -29.46 -10.48
CA VAL A 9 -1.61 -28.79 -9.24
C VAL A 9 -0.54 -29.63 -8.54
N TYR A 10 0.71 -29.17 -8.61
CA TYR A 10 1.83 -29.82 -7.95
C TYR A 10 1.86 -29.43 -6.46
N LEU A 11 1.66 -30.40 -5.57
CA LEU A 11 1.60 -30.20 -4.12
C LEU A 11 2.97 -30.22 -3.42
N HIS A 12 4.04 -30.05 -4.19
CA HIS A 12 5.44 -30.03 -3.73
C HIS A 12 6.04 -31.42 -3.44
N TYR A 13 7.38 -31.50 -3.55
CA TYR A 13 8.15 -32.74 -3.48
C TYR A 13 7.99 -33.46 -2.13
N ASP A 14 8.03 -32.69 -1.04
CA ASP A 14 7.87 -33.23 0.31
C ASP A 14 6.53 -33.93 0.45
N PHE A 15 5.43 -33.30 0.02
CA PHE A 15 4.11 -33.92 0.07
C PHE A 15 4.06 -35.22 -0.76
N THR A 16 4.65 -35.22 -1.96
CA THR A 16 4.66 -36.43 -2.80
C THR A 16 5.48 -37.56 -2.19
N SER A 17 6.64 -37.27 -1.60
CA SER A 17 7.49 -38.28 -0.97
C SER A 17 6.86 -38.88 0.30
N TYR A 18 6.18 -38.06 1.11
CA TYR A 18 5.40 -38.54 2.26
C TYR A 18 4.15 -39.33 1.83
N ALA A 19 3.50 -38.92 0.73
CA ALA A 19 2.32 -39.59 0.20
C ALA A 19 2.63 -40.97 -0.38
N ASP A 20 3.77 -41.16 -1.02
CA ASP A 20 4.20 -42.45 -1.60
C ASP A 20 4.51 -43.50 -0.52
N GLY A 21 4.88 -43.06 0.69
CA GLY A 21 5.10 -43.93 1.86
C GLY A 21 3.83 -44.40 2.56
N LEU A 22 2.65 -43.87 2.20
CA LEU A 22 1.38 -44.19 2.86
C LEU A 22 0.63 -45.33 2.16
N LYS A 23 0.16 -46.30 2.94
CA LYS A 23 -0.63 -47.45 2.43
C LYS A 23 -2.04 -47.06 1.98
N ASP A 24 -2.63 -46.02 2.57
CA ASP A 24 -3.99 -45.57 2.25
C ASP A 24 -3.99 -44.50 1.15
N LYS A 25 -3.99 -44.98 -0.10
CA LYS A 25 -4.02 -44.12 -1.28
C LYS A 25 -5.34 -43.33 -1.42
N LYS A 26 -6.45 -43.82 -0.85
CA LYS A 26 -7.75 -43.12 -0.91
C LYS A 26 -7.76 -41.89 -0.01
N ALA A 27 -7.17 -41.98 1.19
CA ALA A 27 -7.01 -40.83 2.08
C ALA A 27 -6.13 -39.74 1.45
N VAL A 28 -5.02 -40.13 0.81
CA VAL A 28 -4.14 -39.20 0.09
C VAL A 28 -4.90 -38.47 -1.01
N GLU A 29 -5.67 -39.18 -1.84
CA GLU A 29 -6.45 -38.55 -2.92
C GLU A 29 -7.53 -37.60 -2.38
N SER A 30 -8.17 -37.95 -1.25
CA SER A 30 -9.12 -37.05 -0.58
C SER A 30 -8.47 -35.76 -0.10
N VAL A 31 -7.24 -35.83 0.44
CA VAL A 31 -6.48 -34.64 0.85
C VAL A 31 -6.10 -33.79 -0.36
N LYS A 32 -5.66 -34.40 -1.46
CA LYS A 32 -5.36 -33.69 -2.72
C LYS A 32 -6.57 -32.91 -3.23
N GLU A 33 -7.74 -33.53 -3.27
CA GLU A 33 -8.97 -32.88 -3.74
C GLU A 33 -9.42 -31.75 -2.80
N LYS A 34 -9.24 -31.90 -1.48
CA LYS A 34 -9.48 -30.82 -0.51
C LYS A 34 -8.53 -29.65 -0.69
N CYS A 35 -7.24 -29.89 -0.88
CA CYS A 35 -6.25 -28.84 -1.15
C CYS A 35 -6.58 -28.07 -2.43
N LYS A 36 -6.97 -28.78 -3.49
CA LYS A 36 -7.46 -28.19 -4.73
C LYS A 36 -8.73 -27.35 -4.51
N GLY A 37 -9.71 -27.90 -3.79
CA GLY A 37 -10.94 -27.18 -3.42
C GLY A 37 -10.64 -25.90 -2.62
N MET A 38 -9.64 -25.94 -1.74
CA MET A 38 -9.19 -24.77 -0.99
C MET A 38 -8.56 -23.70 -1.89
N LEU A 39 -7.73 -24.09 -2.87
CA LEU A 39 -7.15 -23.15 -3.84
C LEU A 39 -8.21 -22.51 -4.73
N VAL A 40 -9.19 -23.29 -5.20
CA VAL A 40 -10.34 -22.79 -5.97
C VAL A 40 -11.15 -21.80 -5.13
N GLN A 41 -11.46 -22.15 -3.88
CA GLN A 41 -12.18 -21.27 -2.97
C GLN A 41 -11.39 -19.99 -2.68
N MET A 42 -10.07 -20.08 -2.51
CA MET A 42 -9.20 -18.92 -2.36
C MET A 42 -9.31 -18.00 -3.58
N ALA A 43 -9.24 -18.53 -4.79
CA ALA A 43 -9.38 -17.74 -6.01
C ALA A 43 -10.75 -17.05 -6.11
N HIS A 44 -11.84 -17.75 -5.75
CA HIS A 44 -13.18 -17.15 -5.70
C HIS A 44 -13.28 -16.02 -4.68
N GLN A 45 -12.74 -16.22 -3.47
CA GLN A 45 -12.74 -15.19 -2.42
C GLN A 45 -11.88 -13.98 -2.81
N SER A 46 -10.72 -14.21 -3.42
CA SER A 46 -9.89 -13.14 -3.98
C SER A 46 -10.63 -12.35 -5.05
N ARG A 47 -11.34 -13.03 -5.97
CA ARG A 47 -12.16 -12.37 -7.00
C ARG A 47 -13.33 -11.60 -6.40
N ALA A 48 -14.02 -12.17 -5.40
CA ALA A 48 -15.16 -11.53 -4.75
C ALA A 48 -14.79 -10.28 -3.94
N ARG A 49 -13.53 -10.19 -3.49
CA ARG A 49 -12.97 -9.03 -2.78
C ARG A 49 -12.45 -7.94 -3.70
N LEU A 50 -12.37 -8.18 -5.01
CA LEU A 50 -12.08 -7.13 -5.98
C LEU A 50 -13.35 -6.27 -6.15
N PRO A 51 -13.23 -4.95 -6.06
CA PRO A 51 -14.40 -4.08 -6.17
C PRO A 51 -14.91 -4.03 -7.62
N ALA A 52 -16.20 -3.71 -7.81
CA ALA A 52 -16.87 -3.74 -9.11
C ALA A 52 -16.28 -2.75 -10.15
N ASN A 53 -15.50 -1.77 -9.70
CA ASN A 53 -14.82 -0.76 -10.49
C ASN A 53 -13.46 -1.23 -11.04
N ILE A 54 -13.25 -2.54 -11.23
CA ILE A 54 -12.00 -3.09 -11.79
C ILE A 54 -11.68 -2.55 -13.18
N SER A 55 -12.70 -2.17 -13.96
CA SER A 55 -12.53 -1.55 -15.27
C SER A 55 -11.85 -0.19 -15.22
N ILE A 56 -11.91 0.52 -14.09
CA ILE A 56 -11.14 1.76 -13.86
C ILE A 56 -9.69 1.40 -13.52
N LEU A 57 -9.48 0.32 -12.77
CA LEU A 57 -8.15 -0.15 -12.38
C LEU A 57 -7.35 -0.66 -13.58
N GLU A 58 -7.99 -1.35 -14.52
CA GLU A 58 -7.39 -1.75 -15.80
C GLU A 58 -6.92 -0.53 -16.61
N LYS A 59 -7.64 0.59 -16.51
CA LYS A 59 -7.24 1.84 -17.17
C LYS A 59 -6.00 2.47 -16.53
N LEU A 60 -5.64 2.12 -15.29
CA LEU A 60 -4.43 2.63 -14.63
C LEU A 60 -3.15 2.12 -15.27
N ASP A 61 -3.20 1.07 -16.09
CA ASP A 61 -2.06 0.60 -16.88
C ASP A 61 -1.50 1.72 -17.78
N MET A 62 -2.31 2.72 -18.13
CA MET A 62 -1.83 3.89 -18.88
C MET A 62 -0.80 4.73 -18.12
N LEU A 63 -0.80 4.69 -16.77
CA LEU A 63 0.16 5.40 -15.93
C LEU A 63 1.54 4.71 -15.89
N HIS A 64 1.67 3.53 -16.48
CA HIS A 64 2.96 2.86 -16.59
C HIS A 64 3.89 3.67 -17.50
N PRO A 65 5.19 3.84 -17.17
CA PRO A 65 6.15 4.65 -17.93
C PRO A 65 6.15 4.43 -19.45
N LYS A 66 5.99 3.16 -19.88
CA LYS A 66 5.93 2.81 -21.31
C LYS A 66 4.71 3.39 -22.02
N GLU A 67 3.55 3.34 -21.37
CA GLU A 67 2.29 3.82 -21.94
C GLU A 67 2.17 5.34 -21.80
N ALA A 68 2.54 5.89 -20.63
CA ALA A 68 2.52 7.31 -20.34
C ALA A 68 3.44 8.13 -21.26
N LEU A 69 4.55 7.56 -21.72
CA LEU A 69 5.52 8.19 -22.63
C LEU A 69 5.30 7.81 -24.10
N SER A 70 4.30 6.96 -24.40
CA SER A 70 3.95 6.62 -25.78
C SER A 70 3.40 7.83 -26.54
N GLN A 71 3.55 7.83 -27.86
CA GLN A 71 2.95 8.83 -28.74
C GLN A 71 1.45 8.57 -28.98
N LEU A 72 1.01 7.32 -28.84
CA LEU A 72 -0.39 6.93 -28.97
C LEU A 72 -1.03 6.86 -27.59
N LYS A 73 -1.42 8.01 -27.04
CA LYS A 73 -2.01 8.08 -25.70
C LYS A 73 -3.52 7.90 -25.73
N ILE A 74 -4.00 7.08 -24.81
CA ILE A 74 -5.40 7.04 -24.42
C ILE A 74 -5.67 8.29 -23.57
N SER A 75 -6.86 8.89 -23.72
CA SER A 75 -7.24 10.08 -22.95
C SER A 75 -7.32 9.74 -21.45
N ILE A 76 -6.68 10.57 -20.63
CA ILE A 76 -6.69 10.45 -19.15
C ILE A 76 -8.02 10.93 -18.54
N THR A 77 -8.90 11.53 -19.34
CA THR A 77 -10.17 12.14 -18.89
C THR A 77 -11.02 11.19 -18.05
N THR A 78 -11.08 9.90 -18.41
CA THR A 78 -11.87 8.94 -17.65
C THR A 78 -11.33 8.73 -16.23
N ILE A 79 -10.01 8.69 -16.03
CA ILE A 79 -9.41 8.60 -14.70
C ILE A 79 -9.60 9.93 -13.96
N ALA A 80 -9.38 11.06 -14.64
CA ALA A 80 -9.52 12.38 -14.04
C ALA A 80 -10.95 12.65 -13.53
N GLN A 81 -11.98 12.18 -14.24
CA GLN A 81 -13.39 12.26 -13.84
C GLN A 81 -13.69 11.40 -12.61
N GLU A 82 -13.23 10.15 -12.60
CA GLU A 82 -13.45 9.24 -11.46
C GLU A 82 -12.70 9.70 -10.20
N PHE A 83 -11.56 10.38 -10.37
CA PHE A 83 -10.76 10.96 -9.30
C PHE A 83 -10.89 12.49 -9.21
N GLN A 84 -12.06 13.05 -9.54
CA GLN A 84 -12.31 14.51 -9.53
C GLN A 84 -12.06 15.17 -8.15
N VAL A 85 -12.19 14.41 -7.05
CA VAL A 85 -11.85 14.91 -5.71
C VAL A 85 -10.37 15.32 -5.61
N VAL A 86 -9.50 14.67 -6.40
CA VAL A 86 -8.07 14.95 -6.47
C VAL A 86 -7.72 15.84 -7.67
N CYS A 87 -8.39 15.61 -8.80
CA CYS A 87 -8.20 16.39 -10.02
C CYS A 87 -9.03 17.68 -9.97
N GLN A 88 -8.38 18.79 -9.62
CA GLN A 88 -9.04 20.11 -9.57
C GLN A 88 -9.41 20.64 -10.97
N ASP A 89 -8.61 20.31 -11.99
CA ASP A 89 -8.83 20.74 -13.38
C ASP A 89 -8.53 19.60 -14.37
N ILE A 90 -9.59 19.06 -14.96
CA ILE A 90 -9.52 17.96 -15.93
C ILE A 90 -8.89 18.43 -17.26
N GLY A 91 -9.18 19.67 -17.68
CA GLY A 91 -8.72 20.19 -18.97
C GLY A 91 -7.21 20.44 -18.97
N GLU A 92 -6.69 21.07 -17.91
CA GLU A 92 -5.25 21.26 -17.78
C GLU A 92 -4.51 19.94 -17.56
N THR A 93 -5.13 18.97 -16.87
CA THR A 93 -4.59 17.61 -16.72
C THR A 93 -4.44 16.91 -18.08
N GLU A 94 -5.43 16.96 -18.96
CA GLU A 94 -5.35 16.34 -20.29
C GLU A 94 -4.30 17.01 -21.20
N LYS A 95 -4.19 18.34 -21.11
CA LYS A 95 -3.16 19.10 -21.83
C LYS A 95 -1.75 18.74 -21.34
N GLN A 96 -1.53 18.68 -20.03
CA GLN A 96 -0.26 18.23 -19.44
C GLN A 96 0.06 16.79 -19.82
N TRP A 97 -0.94 15.90 -19.84
CA TRP A 97 -0.79 14.50 -20.22
C TRP A 97 -0.30 14.35 -21.66
N SER A 98 -0.90 15.11 -22.58
CA SER A 98 -0.51 15.12 -23.99
C SER A 98 0.92 15.63 -24.18
N ASN A 99 1.30 16.68 -23.41
CA ASN A 99 2.62 17.31 -23.50
C ASN A 99 3.74 16.51 -22.81
N LEU A 100 3.43 15.48 -22.02
CA LEU A 100 4.43 14.69 -21.27
C LEU A 100 5.48 14.02 -22.17
N THR A 101 5.14 13.72 -23.44
CA THR A 101 6.06 13.10 -24.42
C THR A 101 7.05 14.10 -25.02
N ASN A 102 6.80 15.41 -24.89
CA ASN A 102 7.68 16.44 -25.43
C ASN A 102 8.97 16.58 -24.63
N LYS A 103 9.04 15.97 -23.44
CA LYS A 103 10.20 15.97 -22.55
C LYS A 103 10.73 14.56 -22.35
N THR A 104 12.04 14.44 -22.27
CA THR A 104 12.73 13.19 -21.93
C THR A 104 12.86 13.06 -20.42
N TRP A 105 12.64 11.85 -19.91
CA TRP A 105 12.64 11.55 -18.47
C TRP A 105 13.72 10.51 -18.16
N GLY A 106 14.45 10.72 -17.06
CA GLY A 106 15.59 9.87 -16.69
C GLY A 106 15.20 8.58 -15.96
N LYS A 107 14.13 8.62 -15.16
CA LYS A 107 13.72 7.50 -14.28
C LYS A 107 12.52 6.74 -14.84
N THR A 108 12.72 6.00 -15.94
CA THR A 108 11.65 5.19 -16.58
C THR A 108 11.53 3.76 -16.05
N GLY A 109 12.40 3.34 -15.12
CA GLY A 109 12.44 1.97 -14.61
C GLY A 109 11.31 1.61 -13.63
N ASN A 110 10.82 2.58 -12.85
CA ASN A 110 9.75 2.38 -11.87
C ASN A 110 8.69 3.47 -12.03
N GLU A 111 7.41 3.11 -11.92
CA GLU A 111 6.26 4.01 -12.02
C GLU A 111 6.37 5.15 -11.01
N SER A 112 6.60 4.82 -9.73
CA SER A 112 6.69 5.83 -8.67
C SER A 112 7.86 6.79 -8.86
N SER A 113 9.00 6.30 -9.37
CA SER A 113 10.19 7.12 -9.60
C SER A 113 10.00 8.09 -10.76
N LEU A 114 9.31 7.66 -11.83
CA LEU A 114 8.94 8.52 -12.95
C LEU A 114 8.03 9.64 -12.45
N TRP A 115 6.91 9.28 -11.83
CA TRP A 115 5.92 10.26 -11.41
C TRP A 115 6.44 11.23 -10.35
N PHE A 116 7.40 10.80 -9.53
CA PHE A 116 8.12 11.69 -8.62
C PHE A 116 9.03 12.67 -9.38
N GLU A 117 9.74 12.23 -10.43
CA GLU A 117 10.53 13.11 -11.29
C GLU A 117 9.64 14.14 -12.00
N VAL A 118 8.51 13.70 -12.55
CA VAL A 118 7.52 14.59 -13.20
C VAL A 118 6.94 15.57 -12.17
N TYR A 119 6.72 15.14 -10.93
CA TYR A 119 6.23 16.00 -9.86
C TYR A 119 7.27 17.00 -9.34
N GLU A 120 8.56 16.66 -9.35
CA GLU A 120 9.65 17.55 -8.95
C GLU A 120 10.10 18.50 -10.07
N ASP A 121 9.65 18.25 -11.30
CA ASP A 121 9.97 19.09 -12.43
C ASP A 121 9.41 20.50 -12.26
N ARG A 122 10.31 21.49 -12.27
CA ARG A 122 9.99 22.91 -12.11
C ARG A 122 10.61 23.68 -13.25
N ASP A 123 9.92 24.71 -13.70
CA ASP A 123 10.46 25.66 -14.67
C ASP A 123 11.43 26.65 -14.00
N ALA A 124 11.98 27.57 -14.79
CA ALA A 124 12.89 28.61 -14.30
C ALA A 124 12.22 29.63 -13.35
N ALA A 125 10.88 29.71 -13.35
CA ALA A 125 10.09 30.53 -12.43
C ALA A 125 9.76 29.80 -11.12
N GLY A 126 10.00 28.48 -11.06
CA GLY A 126 9.68 27.63 -9.92
C GLY A 126 8.27 27.05 -9.97
N ASP A 127 7.57 27.16 -11.09
CA ASP A 127 6.22 26.61 -11.30
C ASP A 127 6.28 25.19 -11.87
N SER A 128 5.30 24.36 -11.50
CA SER A 128 5.22 22.97 -11.92
C SER A 128 4.49 22.83 -13.26
N TRP A 129 5.20 22.49 -14.33
CA TRP A 129 4.61 22.31 -15.66
C TRP A 129 3.66 21.10 -15.75
N PHE A 130 3.92 20.04 -14.97
CA PHE A 130 3.16 18.78 -14.98
C PHE A 130 2.49 18.46 -13.62
N GLY A 131 2.28 19.48 -12.78
CA GLY A 131 1.84 19.31 -11.41
C GLY A 131 0.51 18.56 -11.27
N HIS A 132 -0.49 18.85 -12.11
CA HIS A 132 -1.82 18.25 -12.01
C HIS A 132 -1.81 16.77 -12.39
N VAL A 133 -1.14 16.42 -13.50
CA VAL A 133 -1.01 15.02 -13.94
C VAL A 133 -0.16 14.22 -12.96
N ALA A 134 0.95 14.78 -12.49
CA ALA A 134 1.82 14.08 -11.55
C ALA A 134 1.13 13.84 -10.20
N GLN A 135 0.37 14.83 -9.70
CA GLN A 135 -0.43 14.67 -8.50
C GLN A 135 -1.47 13.57 -8.69
N LEU A 136 -2.25 13.61 -9.78
CA LEU A 136 -3.25 12.59 -10.09
C LEU A 136 -2.62 11.19 -10.17
N ALA A 137 -1.49 11.04 -10.86
CA ALA A 137 -0.81 9.75 -11.00
C ALA A 137 -0.28 9.24 -9.66
N LEU A 138 0.39 10.08 -8.87
CA LEU A 138 0.93 9.72 -7.56
C LEU A 138 -0.18 9.34 -6.57
N THR A 139 -1.28 10.10 -6.53
CA THR A 139 -2.41 9.76 -5.65
C THR A 139 -3.07 8.47 -6.07
N THR A 140 -3.25 8.25 -7.37
CA THR A 140 -3.92 7.06 -7.88
C THR A 140 -3.08 5.81 -7.64
N LEU A 141 -1.77 5.89 -7.85
CA LEU A 141 -0.82 4.80 -7.55
C LEU A 141 -0.66 4.55 -6.04
N ALA A 142 -0.94 5.54 -5.19
CA ALA A 142 -0.90 5.40 -3.74
C ALA A 142 -2.16 4.74 -3.15
N LEU A 143 -3.24 4.59 -3.93
CA LEU A 143 -4.48 4.01 -3.44
C LEU A 143 -4.31 2.51 -3.17
N PRO A 144 -4.73 2.02 -1.99
CA PRO A 144 -4.78 0.60 -1.73
C PRO A 144 -5.89 -0.04 -2.56
N VAL A 145 -5.53 -0.61 -3.72
CA VAL A 145 -6.46 -1.26 -4.66
C VAL A 145 -7.09 -2.54 -4.08
N SER A 146 -6.50 -3.12 -3.03
CA SER A 146 -7.00 -4.34 -2.41
C SER A 146 -7.16 -4.24 -0.90
N ASN A 147 -8.16 -4.96 -0.38
CA ASN A 147 -8.40 -5.12 1.05
C ASN A 147 -7.27 -5.88 1.77
N ALA A 148 -6.30 -6.45 1.06
CA ALA A 148 -5.20 -7.19 1.65
C ALA A 148 -4.33 -6.34 2.60
N ALA A 149 -4.18 -5.03 2.32
CA ALA A 149 -3.49 -4.11 3.22
C ALA A 149 -4.24 -3.94 4.55
N VAL A 150 -5.57 -3.84 4.48
CA VAL A 150 -6.44 -3.79 5.67
C VAL A 150 -6.38 -5.11 6.42
N GLU A 151 -6.50 -6.25 5.73
CA GLU A 151 -6.42 -7.58 6.35
C GLU A 151 -5.06 -7.83 7.03
N ARG A 152 -3.96 -7.39 6.44
CA ARG A 152 -2.62 -7.45 7.08
C ARG A 152 -2.55 -6.60 8.34
N THR A 153 -3.21 -5.44 8.34
CA THR A 153 -3.31 -4.57 9.53
C THR A 153 -4.16 -5.21 10.61
N VAL A 154 -5.32 -5.80 10.25
CA VAL A 154 -6.21 -6.53 11.17
C VAL A 154 -5.53 -7.77 11.75
N SER A 155 -4.75 -8.50 10.95
CA SER A 155 -3.93 -9.61 11.41
C SER A 155 -2.87 -9.14 12.40
N THR A 156 -2.19 -8.03 12.12
CA THR A 156 -1.25 -7.41 13.06
C THR A 156 -1.92 -7.01 14.37
N VAL A 157 -3.12 -6.43 14.33
CA VAL A 157 -3.91 -6.13 15.53
C VAL A 157 -4.21 -7.40 16.33
N THR A 158 -4.54 -8.49 15.64
CA THR A 158 -4.81 -9.79 16.27
C THR A 158 -3.56 -10.35 16.96
N ILE A 159 -2.38 -10.16 16.37
CA ILE A 159 -1.10 -10.54 16.99
C ILE A 159 -0.82 -9.69 18.25
N ILE A 160 -1.08 -8.39 18.19
CA ILE A 160 -0.90 -7.48 19.33
C ILE A 160 -1.87 -7.83 20.46
N LYS A 161 -3.14 -8.11 20.12
CA LYS A 161 -4.18 -8.59 21.04
C LYS A 161 -4.02 -10.10 21.29
N THR A 162 -3.00 -10.47 22.05
CA THR A 162 -2.86 -11.87 22.49
C THR A 162 -3.99 -12.26 23.46
N LYS A 163 -4.19 -13.57 23.68
CA LYS A 163 -5.21 -14.07 24.62
C LYS A 163 -5.11 -13.46 26.02
N LEU A 164 -3.89 -13.16 26.47
CA LEU A 164 -3.62 -12.52 27.76
C LEU A 164 -3.74 -10.98 27.72
N ARG A 165 -3.66 -10.37 26.53
CA ARG A 165 -3.70 -8.91 26.31
C ARG A 165 -4.86 -8.48 25.40
N ASN A 166 -6.06 -9.02 25.63
CA ASN A 166 -7.23 -8.71 24.80
C ASN A 166 -7.92 -7.38 25.18
N ARG A 167 -7.68 -6.86 26.39
CA ARG A 167 -8.30 -5.63 26.91
C ARG A 167 -7.38 -4.39 26.77
N LEU A 168 -6.81 -4.18 25.58
CA LEU A 168 -6.07 -2.94 25.29
C LEU A 168 -7.03 -1.82 24.90
N GLN A 169 -6.84 -0.63 25.46
CA GLN A 169 -7.54 0.57 25.03
C GLN A 169 -7.17 0.92 23.57
N CYS A 170 -8.10 1.50 22.82
CA CYS A 170 -7.90 1.85 21.41
C CYS A 170 -6.65 2.72 21.20
N LYS A 171 -6.42 3.72 22.06
CA LYS A 171 -5.23 4.60 21.99
C LYS A 171 -3.91 3.83 22.15
N THR A 172 -3.86 2.88 23.07
CA THR A 172 -2.68 2.04 23.29
C THR A 172 -2.44 1.15 22.08
N LEU A 173 -3.51 0.55 21.54
CA LEU A 173 -3.42 -0.28 20.35
C LEU A 173 -2.93 0.51 19.14
N GLU A 174 -3.48 1.70 18.92
CA GLU A 174 -3.07 2.63 17.86
C GLU A 174 -1.59 3.00 18.01
N SER A 175 -1.17 3.38 19.22
CA SER A 175 0.23 3.73 19.50
C SER A 175 1.19 2.55 19.22
N LEU A 176 0.80 1.32 19.58
CA LEU A 176 1.57 0.12 19.30
C LEU A 176 1.68 -0.18 17.81
N LEU A 177 0.58 0.00 17.06
CA LEU A 177 0.59 -0.13 15.60
C LEU A 177 1.53 0.91 14.97
N GLN A 178 1.41 2.18 15.39
CA GLN A 178 2.27 3.26 14.89
C GLN A 178 3.75 2.96 15.13
N VAL A 179 4.12 2.55 16.34
CA VAL A 179 5.52 2.19 16.67
C VAL A 179 5.99 1.04 15.77
N LYS A 180 5.19 -0.02 15.60
CA LYS A 180 5.55 -1.14 14.74
C LYS A 180 5.80 -0.69 13.29
N TYR A 181 4.87 0.05 12.68
CA TYR A 181 5.03 0.53 11.31
C TYR A 181 6.18 1.52 11.16
N CYS A 182 6.41 2.39 12.16
CA CYS A 182 7.57 3.29 12.14
C CYS A 182 8.90 2.55 12.18
N LEU A 183 9.01 1.47 12.95
CA LEU A 183 10.22 0.63 12.99
C LEU A 183 10.41 -0.09 11.66
N GLU A 184 9.35 -0.71 11.13
CA GLU A 184 9.37 -1.36 9.82
C GLU A 184 9.77 -0.40 8.69
N TRP A 185 9.23 0.83 8.70
CA TRP A 185 9.58 1.87 7.72
C TRP A 185 11.05 2.29 7.78
N ARG A 186 11.64 2.30 8.99
CA ARG A 186 13.07 2.58 9.19
C ARG A 186 13.96 1.37 8.87
N GLY A 187 13.39 0.21 8.55
CA GLY A 187 14.13 -1.04 8.42
C GLY A 187 14.77 -1.48 9.75
N GLN A 188 14.24 -1.01 10.87
CA GLN A 188 14.73 -1.31 12.21
C GLN A 188 13.85 -2.37 12.88
N ASP A 189 14.47 -3.20 13.71
CA ASP A 189 13.80 -4.16 14.57
C ASP A 189 13.89 -3.72 16.04
N CYS A 190 13.27 -4.50 16.92
CA CYS A 190 13.31 -4.21 18.36
C CYS A 190 14.72 -4.35 18.97
N ARG A 191 15.68 -4.91 18.24
CA ARG A 191 17.06 -5.13 18.70
C ARG A 191 17.98 -3.98 18.29
N SER A 192 17.73 -3.38 17.14
CA SER A 192 18.48 -2.27 16.55
C SER A 192 17.90 -0.89 16.90
N PHE A 193 16.67 -0.85 17.43
CA PHE A 193 16.08 0.40 17.89
C PHE A 193 16.78 0.93 19.15
N HIS A 194 17.46 2.07 18.99
CA HIS A 194 18.03 2.83 20.10
C HIS A 194 17.18 4.09 20.37
N PRO A 195 16.58 4.23 21.57
CA PRO A 195 15.78 5.40 21.92
C PRO A 195 16.64 6.67 21.88
N THR A 196 16.14 7.73 21.27
CA THR A 196 16.80 9.04 21.33
C THR A 196 16.71 9.62 22.75
N PRO A 197 17.65 10.49 23.17
CA PRO A 197 17.59 11.14 24.48
C PRO A 197 16.27 11.87 24.74
N GLN A 198 15.64 12.41 23.69
CA GLN A 198 14.33 13.04 23.77
C GLN A 198 13.20 12.06 24.13
N ILE A 199 13.26 10.82 23.63
CA ILE A 199 12.29 9.77 23.98
C ILE A 199 12.47 9.37 25.44
N LEU A 200 13.72 9.23 25.89
CA LEU A 200 14.04 8.89 27.29
C LEU A 200 13.59 10.00 28.25
N GLN A 201 13.76 11.27 27.90
CA GLN A 201 13.28 12.40 28.71
C GLN A 201 11.76 12.40 28.89
N LYS A 202 11.00 11.87 27.93
CA LYS A 202 9.54 11.72 28.03
C LYS A 202 9.12 10.57 28.93
N PHE A 203 10.03 9.65 29.27
CA PHE A 203 9.79 8.57 30.21
C PHE A 203 9.95 9.09 31.65
N ASN A 204 9.03 9.96 32.07
CA ASN A 204 9.00 10.56 33.40
C ASN A 204 7.60 10.43 34.02
N SER A 205 7.44 10.90 35.27
CA SER A 205 6.21 10.76 36.05
C SER A 205 4.96 11.35 35.38
N ASN A 206 5.09 12.26 34.40
CA ASN A 206 3.97 12.78 33.63
C ASN A 206 3.25 11.71 32.80
N MET A 207 3.88 10.55 32.55
CA MET A 207 3.25 9.43 31.84
C MET A 207 1.98 8.92 32.56
N TYR A 208 1.88 9.10 33.88
CA TYR A 208 0.75 8.64 34.70
C TYR A 208 -0.33 9.71 34.91
N ASN A 209 -0.14 10.93 34.40
CA ASN A 209 -1.11 12.01 34.52
C ASN A 209 -2.24 11.79 33.49
N ILE A 210 -3.23 10.99 33.85
CA ILE A 210 -4.41 10.72 33.00
C ILE A 210 -5.31 11.97 33.01
N THR A 211 -5.20 12.79 31.97
CA THR A 211 -6.18 13.86 31.71
C THR A 211 -7.47 13.22 31.20
N LYS A 212 -8.56 13.33 31.96
CA LYS A 212 -9.90 12.88 31.54
C LYS A 212 -10.37 13.70 30.33
N LYS A 213 -10.04 13.26 29.12
CA LYS A 213 -10.76 13.69 27.91
C LYS A 213 -11.54 12.50 27.36
N GLN A 214 -12.81 12.74 27.08
CA GLN A 214 -13.71 11.80 26.42
C GLN A 214 -13.14 11.45 25.05
N ASP A 215 -12.77 10.19 24.86
CA ASP A 215 -12.20 9.70 23.61
C ASP A 215 -13.05 8.54 23.10
N CYS A 216 -13.93 8.85 22.16
CA CYS A 216 -14.33 8.04 21.01
C CYS A 216 -15.26 8.94 20.19
N LEU A 217 -15.00 9.07 18.89
CA LEU A 217 -15.70 9.91 17.91
C LEU A 217 -15.21 11.36 17.82
N GLU A 218 -13.99 11.52 17.33
CA GLU A 218 -13.59 12.59 16.39
C GLU A 218 -12.15 12.23 16.02
N ALA A 219 -11.96 11.59 14.86
CA ALA A 219 -10.62 11.41 14.33
C ALA A 219 -10.07 12.81 14.04
N PRO A 220 -9.04 13.31 14.76
CA PRO A 220 -8.41 14.54 14.34
C PRO A 220 -7.81 14.28 12.97
N LEU A 221 -8.13 15.12 12.00
CA LEU A 221 -7.51 15.17 10.68
C LEU A 221 -6.00 14.92 10.82
N TRP A 222 -5.54 13.72 10.45
CA TRP A 222 -4.15 13.34 10.58
C TRP A 222 -3.31 14.25 9.68
N LYS A 223 -2.57 15.18 10.28
CA LYS A 223 -1.51 15.92 9.60
C LYS A 223 -0.19 15.19 9.87
N PRO A 224 0.45 14.54 8.89
CA PRO A 224 1.75 13.94 9.11
C PRO A 224 2.73 15.06 9.48
N LYS A 225 3.22 15.06 10.73
CA LYS A 225 4.39 15.88 11.08
C LYS A 225 5.61 15.20 10.46
N PRO A 226 6.40 15.88 9.62
CA PRO A 226 7.63 15.30 9.12
C PRO A 226 8.53 14.95 10.31
N CYS A 227 9.02 13.71 10.34
CA CYS A 227 10.06 13.33 11.30
C CYS A 227 11.24 14.30 11.16
N PRO A 228 11.82 14.80 12.27
CA PRO A 228 13.02 15.63 12.19
C PRO A 228 14.11 14.83 11.47
N LYS A 229 14.62 15.39 10.38
CA LYS A 229 15.78 14.85 9.66
C LYS A 229 16.96 14.95 10.62
N GLU A 230 17.48 13.81 11.08
CA GLU A 230 18.77 13.80 11.76
C GLU A 230 19.82 14.25 10.73
N THR A 231 20.36 15.45 10.96
CA THR A 231 21.47 16.02 10.22
C THR A 231 22.69 15.13 10.37
N GLY A 232 23.16 14.59 9.26
CA GLY A 232 24.50 14.04 9.10
C GLY A 232 24.58 12.54 9.28
N SER A 233 24.38 11.79 8.20
CA SER A 233 25.19 10.63 7.78
C SER A 233 24.64 10.04 6.48
N LYS A 234 25.39 10.25 5.38
CA LYS A 234 25.40 9.53 4.09
C LYS A 234 24.06 8.93 3.58
N LEU A 235 23.57 9.47 2.46
CA LEU A 235 22.65 8.80 1.56
C LEU A 235 23.15 7.38 1.24
N ALA A 236 22.61 6.38 1.91
CA ALA A 236 22.54 5.03 1.39
C ALA A 236 21.17 4.90 0.73
N ILE A 237 21.15 5.03 -0.59
CA ILE A 237 20.02 4.66 -1.43
C ILE A 237 19.92 3.12 -1.32
N LEU A 238 19.17 2.64 -0.33
CA LEU A 238 18.68 1.27 -0.32
C LEU A 238 17.51 1.22 -1.29
N GLN A 239 17.77 0.71 -2.49
CA GLN A 239 16.73 0.25 -3.40
C GLN A 239 15.83 -0.75 -2.64
N PRO A 240 14.51 -0.49 -2.50
CA PRO A 240 13.62 -1.51 -2.02
C PRO A 240 13.20 -2.37 -3.22
N GLU A 241 13.67 -3.61 -3.23
CA GLU A 241 13.03 -4.64 -4.05
C GLU A 241 11.54 -4.72 -3.68
N GLY A 242 10.68 -4.37 -4.64
CA GLY A 242 9.35 -4.96 -4.81
C GLY A 242 8.37 -4.90 -3.63
N LYS A 243 8.31 -3.81 -2.85
CA LYS A 243 7.26 -3.63 -1.85
C LYS A 243 6.48 -2.34 -2.08
N TYR A 244 5.32 -2.49 -2.69
CA TYR A 244 4.34 -1.44 -2.93
C TYR A 244 4.02 -0.68 -1.63
N PHE A 245 4.23 0.62 -1.69
CA PHE A 245 3.90 1.60 -0.65
C PHE A 245 2.38 1.70 -0.50
N THR A 246 1.88 1.66 0.74
CA THR A 246 0.50 2.04 1.04
C THR A 246 0.53 3.17 2.05
N TRP A 247 0.02 4.33 1.64
CA TRP A 247 -0.29 5.43 2.54
C TRP A 247 -1.67 5.16 3.14
N LEU A 248 -1.77 5.20 4.47
CA LEU A 248 -3.04 5.28 5.18
C LEU A 248 -3.63 6.67 4.91
N LEU A 249 -4.48 6.79 3.90
CA LEU A 249 -5.42 7.91 3.77
C LEU A 249 -6.80 7.42 4.21
N ASN A 250 -7.29 8.01 5.29
CA ASN A 250 -8.67 7.96 5.72
C ASN A 250 -9.57 8.39 4.55
N THR A 251 -10.44 7.49 4.11
CA THR A 251 -11.66 7.87 3.38
C THR A 251 -12.84 7.60 4.30
N ASP A 252 -13.23 8.63 5.05
CA ASP A 252 -14.62 8.76 5.51
C ASP A 252 -15.47 8.98 4.27
N ILE A 253 -15.91 7.89 3.64
CA ILE A 253 -17.01 7.91 2.69
C ILE A 253 -18.27 8.02 3.54
N LEU A 254 -18.69 9.26 3.77
CA LEU A 254 -20.04 9.60 4.16
C LEU A 254 -20.99 8.99 3.12
N ILE A 255 -21.69 7.94 3.52
CA ILE A 255 -22.89 7.44 2.84
C ILE A 255 -24.03 8.34 3.33
N PRO A 256 -24.62 9.23 2.51
CA PRO A 256 -25.92 9.81 2.84
C PRO A 256 -27.02 8.76 2.61
N PRO A 257 -28.19 8.91 3.27
CA PRO A 257 -29.18 7.85 3.46
C PRO A 257 -29.76 7.25 2.17
#